data_AF-A0A1I7TP39-F1
#
_entry.id   AF-A0A1I7TP39-F1
#
_cell.length_a   1.000
_cell.length_b   1.000
_cell.length_c   1.000
_cell.angle_alpha   90.00
_cell.angle_beta   90.00
_cell.angle_gamma   90.00
#
_symmetry.space_group_name_H-M   'P 1'
#
loop_
_entity.id
_entity.type
_entity.pdbx_description
1 polymer ?
#
loop_
_entity_poly.entity_id
_entity_poly.type
_entity_poly.pdbx_seq_one_letter_code
_entity_poly.pdbx_strand_id
1 'polypeptide(L)'
;MFHSLFIYCFLITLVFSQFAQTNETIVHHDGRLWDVVIETCDKDGAGTDAAAYLKIFYESGHDSETFHLDNPGRNDFEQGSRDHFKIFFKQSDIVNMGLFWWPGFSLSQSWCVNWVLLLNSDTEACFEGIFEKWILHYRDPPTYATRFHRLRYADCVRPGPSNAERKTYLRYDDIVRNSGGTVDDKNDDDD
;
A
#
# COMPACT_ATOMS: atom_id res chain seq x y z
N MET A 1 -63.59 11.35 25.66
CA MET A 1 -62.15 11.64 25.80
C MET A 1 -61.27 10.38 25.95
N PHE A 2 -61.65 9.20 25.42
CA PHE A 2 -60.86 7.95 25.59
C PHE A 2 -60.41 7.26 24.29
N HIS A 3 -60.57 7.90 23.12
CA HIS A 3 -60.11 7.36 21.83
C HIS A 3 -58.72 7.82 21.40
N SER A 4 -58.16 8.85 22.06
CA SER A 4 -56.89 9.43 21.62
C SER A 4 -55.64 8.75 22.20
N LEU A 5 -55.78 8.01 23.31
CA LEU A 5 -54.66 7.33 23.98
C LEU A 5 -54.28 5.99 23.33
N PHE A 6 -55.24 5.29 22.71
CA PHE A 6 -54.97 3.99 22.05
C PHE A 6 -54.15 4.14 20.76
N ILE A 7 -54.34 5.25 20.02
CA ILE A 7 -53.60 5.52 18.77
C ILE A 7 -52.14 5.85 19.07
N TYR A 8 -51.88 6.61 20.15
CA TYR A 8 -50.52 6.95 20.56
C TYR A 8 -49.71 5.73 21.00
N CYS A 9 -50.34 4.78 21.71
CA CYS A 9 -49.68 3.54 22.14
C CYS A 9 -49.30 2.63 20.95
N PHE A 10 -50.15 2.59 19.91
CA PHE A 10 -49.89 1.82 18.69
C PHE A 10 -48.81 2.45 17.80
N LEU A 11 -48.70 3.78 17.79
CA LEU A 11 -47.64 4.47 17.06
C LEU A 11 -46.28 4.31 17.73
N ILE A 12 -46.22 4.29 19.06
CA ILE A 12 -44.95 4.13 19.79
C ILE A 12 -44.39 2.72 19.61
N THR A 13 -45.21 1.67 19.63
CA THR A 13 -44.74 0.29 19.38
C THR A 13 -44.27 0.07 17.93
N LEU A 14 -44.88 0.74 16.95
CA LEU A 14 -44.45 0.68 15.54
C LEU A 14 -43.10 1.37 15.30
N VAL A 15 -42.77 2.45 16.03
CA VAL A 15 -41.48 3.13 15.88
C VAL A 15 -40.33 2.31 16.48
N PHE A 16 -40.59 1.54 17.55
CA PHE A 16 -39.55 0.68 18.15
C PHE A 16 -39.22 -0.58 17.32
N SER A 17 -40.04 -0.98 16.34
CA SER A 17 -39.71 -2.14 15.49
C SER A 17 -38.79 -1.80 14.30
N GLN A 18 -38.57 -0.51 14.00
CA GLN A 18 -37.73 -0.09 12.87
C GLN A 18 -36.26 0.14 13.21
N PHE A 19 -35.89 0.11 14.49
CA PHE A 19 -34.48 0.07 14.90
C PHE A 19 -34.00 -1.38 15.05
N ALA A 20 -34.15 -2.17 13.99
CA ALA A 20 -33.27 -3.33 13.83
C ALA A 20 -31.87 -2.77 13.56
N GLN A 21 -31.02 -2.79 14.58
CA GLN A 21 -29.61 -2.48 14.45
C GLN A 21 -29.07 -3.30 13.28
N THR A 22 -28.70 -2.62 12.19
CA THR A 22 -28.05 -3.27 11.06
C THR A 22 -26.76 -3.83 11.62
N ASN A 23 -26.71 -5.15 11.82
CA ASN A 23 -25.49 -5.86 12.09
C ASN A 23 -24.64 -5.75 10.82
N GLU A 24 -23.94 -4.63 10.67
CA GLU A 24 -22.74 -4.57 9.86
C GLU A 24 -21.81 -5.61 10.49
N THR A 25 -21.78 -6.80 9.89
CA THR A 25 -20.72 -7.74 10.16
C THR A 25 -19.43 -7.02 9.79
N ILE A 26 -18.69 -6.54 10.79
CA ILE A 26 -17.32 -6.10 10.59
C ILE A 26 -16.61 -7.33 10.05
N VAL A 27 -16.45 -7.39 8.73
CA VAL A 27 -15.55 -8.34 8.10
C VAL A 27 -14.19 -7.92 8.63
N HIS A 28 -13.70 -8.63 9.65
CA HIS A 28 -12.30 -8.55 10.03
C HIS A 28 -11.51 -9.04 8.83
N HIS A 29 -11.17 -8.13 7.94
CA HIS A 29 -10.09 -8.35 7.01
C HIS A 29 -8.87 -8.63 7.88
N ASP A 30 -8.40 -9.86 7.87
CA ASP A 30 -7.13 -10.28 8.51
C ASP A 30 -5.92 -9.68 7.76
N GLY A 31 -6.14 -8.63 6.98
CA GLY A 31 -5.16 -7.88 6.22
C GLY A 31 -5.03 -6.47 6.79
N ARG A 32 -3.86 -5.88 6.61
CA ARG A 32 -3.58 -4.51 7.01
C ARG A 32 -3.79 -3.58 5.82
N LEU A 33 -4.27 -2.38 6.07
CA LEU A 33 -4.35 -1.33 5.06
C LEU A 33 -2.96 -0.73 4.86
N TRP A 34 -2.55 -0.63 3.61
CA TRP A 34 -1.31 0.02 3.21
C TRP A 34 -1.60 1.14 2.20
N ASP A 35 -0.94 2.28 2.43
CA ASP A 35 -0.92 3.39 1.49
C ASP A 35 0.25 3.21 0.52
N VAL A 36 -0.02 3.29 -0.77
CA VAL A 36 0.98 3.26 -1.83
C VAL A 36 1.04 4.63 -2.46
N VAL A 37 2.21 5.27 -2.44
CA VAL A 37 2.44 6.55 -3.11
C VAL A 37 3.47 6.33 -4.21
N ILE A 38 3.13 6.69 -5.44
CA ILE A 38 4.01 6.54 -6.60
C ILE A 38 4.32 7.90 -7.17
N GLU A 39 5.60 8.15 -7.47
CA GLU A 39 6.02 9.32 -8.23
C GLU A 39 6.41 8.92 -9.65
N THR A 40 5.62 9.34 -10.62
CA THR A 40 5.93 9.22 -12.05
C THR A 40 7.05 10.21 -12.40
N CYS A 41 7.98 9.79 -13.26
CA CYS A 41 9.06 10.67 -13.70
C CYS A 41 8.51 11.95 -14.34
N ASP A 42 9.20 13.07 -14.13
CA ASP A 42 8.95 14.31 -14.86
C ASP A 42 9.83 14.36 -16.12
N LYS A 43 9.50 13.50 -17.09
CA LYS A 43 10.16 13.41 -18.41
C LYS A 43 9.09 13.30 -19.49
N ASP A 44 9.35 13.85 -20.67
CA ASP A 44 8.40 13.82 -21.78
C ASP A 44 7.98 12.37 -22.11
N GLY A 45 6.67 12.13 -22.10
CA GLY A 45 6.09 10.82 -22.39
C GLY A 45 6.25 9.78 -21.26
N ALA A 46 6.57 10.21 -20.03
CA ALA A 46 6.68 9.33 -18.87
C ALA A 46 5.34 8.80 -18.34
N GLY A 47 4.22 9.40 -18.74
CA GLY A 47 2.88 9.04 -18.28
C GLY A 47 2.23 7.91 -19.08
N THR A 48 1.25 7.25 -18.47
CA THR A 48 0.59 6.07 -19.05
C THR A 48 -0.90 6.03 -18.73
N ASP A 49 -1.73 5.68 -19.72
CA ASP A 49 -3.17 5.37 -19.54
C ASP A 49 -3.43 3.86 -19.39
N ALA A 50 -2.38 3.07 -19.11
CA ALA A 50 -2.44 1.62 -19.04
C ALA A 50 -2.79 1.19 -17.63
N ALA A 51 -3.31 -0.03 -17.51
CA ALA A 51 -3.46 -0.67 -16.21
C ALA A 51 -2.06 -0.90 -15.61
N ALA A 52 -1.80 -0.30 -14.44
CA ALA A 52 -0.55 -0.44 -13.71
C ALA A 52 -0.71 -1.41 -12.53
N TYR A 53 0.36 -2.14 -12.24
CA TYR A 53 0.36 -3.16 -11.21
C TYR A 53 1.60 -3.07 -10.33
N LEU A 54 1.39 -3.23 -9.03
CA LEU A 54 2.43 -3.39 -8.03
C LEU A 54 2.52 -4.85 -7.61
N LYS A 55 3.71 -5.44 -7.72
CA LYS A 55 4.01 -6.77 -7.21
C LYS A 55 4.87 -6.66 -5.95
N ILE A 56 4.43 -7.24 -4.84
CA ILE A 56 5.14 -7.25 -3.56
C ILE A 56 5.73 -8.65 -3.38
N PHE A 57 7.00 -8.73 -2.98
CA PHE A 57 7.73 -9.97 -2.74
C PHE A 57 7.99 -10.12 -1.24
N TYR A 58 7.77 -11.31 -0.71
CA TYR A 58 7.94 -11.64 0.70
C TYR A 58 9.15 -12.54 0.94
N GLU A 59 9.67 -12.55 2.17
CA GLU A 59 10.77 -13.42 2.59
C GLU A 59 10.30 -14.87 2.71
N SER A 60 9.11 -15.09 3.27
CA SER A 60 8.54 -16.42 3.45
C SER A 60 7.98 -17.00 2.14
N GLY A 61 8.38 -18.23 1.82
CA GLY A 61 7.66 -19.11 0.88
C GLY A 61 7.80 -18.86 -0.63
N HIS A 62 8.67 -17.95 -1.08
CA HIS A 62 8.69 -17.47 -2.49
C HIS A 62 7.34 -16.88 -2.95
N ASP A 63 6.51 -16.48 -1.99
CA ASP A 63 5.20 -15.93 -2.29
C ASP A 63 5.33 -14.45 -2.70
N SER A 64 4.49 -14.07 -3.65
CA SER A 64 4.36 -12.69 -4.10
C SER A 64 2.91 -12.38 -4.38
N GLU A 65 2.50 -11.16 -4.07
CA GLU A 65 1.14 -10.67 -4.33
C GLU A 65 1.18 -9.55 -5.36
N THR A 66 0.14 -9.46 -6.18
CA THR A 66 0.02 -8.46 -7.24
C THR A 66 -1.25 -7.66 -7.06
N PHE A 67 -1.10 -6.33 -7.04
CA PHE A 67 -2.16 -5.37 -6.83
C PHE A 67 -2.35 -4.51 -8.07
N HIS A 68 -3.59 -4.38 -8.52
CA HIS A 68 -3.96 -3.40 -9.55
C HIS A 68 -4.05 -2.02 -8.89
N LEU A 69 -3.41 -1.03 -9.51
CA LEU A 69 -3.36 0.34 -9.00
C LEU A 69 -4.29 1.19 -9.87
N ASP A 70 -5.39 1.64 -9.29
CA ASP A 70 -6.41 2.44 -9.98
C ASP A 70 -7.21 3.25 -8.96
N ASN A 71 -7.32 4.57 -9.17
CA ASN A 71 -8.27 5.42 -8.48
C ASN A 71 -9.45 5.74 -9.41
N PRO A 72 -10.65 5.20 -9.11
CA PRO A 72 -11.81 5.38 -9.98
C PRO A 72 -12.12 6.85 -10.28
N GLY A 73 -12.17 7.20 -11.56
CA GLY A 73 -12.52 8.54 -12.03
C GLY A 73 -11.39 9.57 -11.93
N ARG A 74 -10.15 9.13 -11.66
CA ARG A 74 -8.95 9.96 -11.78
C ARG A 74 -8.11 9.52 -12.96
N ASN A 75 -7.34 10.48 -13.48
CA ASN A 75 -6.27 10.20 -14.42
C ASN A 75 -4.98 10.04 -13.61
N ASP A 76 -4.58 8.81 -13.37
CA ASP A 76 -3.40 8.46 -12.60
C ASP A 76 -2.19 8.22 -13.53
N PHE A 77 -0.98 8.18 -12.96
CA PHE A 77 0.26 7.89 -13.66
C PHE A 77 0.64 8.89 -14.76
N GLU A 78 0.28 10.15 -14.57
CA GLU A 78 0.65 11.25 -15.46
C GLU A 78 2.10 11.72 -15.26
N GLN A 79 2.68 12.36 -16.28
CA GLN A 79 4.04 12.90 -16.18
C GLN A 79 4.20 13.82 -14.96
N GLY A 80 5.18 13.51 -14.10
CA GLY A 80 5.46 14.26 -12.88
C GLY A 80 4.37 14.14 -11.79
N SER A 81 3.37 13.28 -11.96
CA SER A 81 2.31 13.09 -10.97
C SER A 81 2.81 12.34 -9.74
N ARG A 82 2.11 12.59 -8.62
CA ARG A 82 2.17 11.74 -7.43
C ARG A 82 0.79 11.17 -7.19
N ASP A 83 0.68 9.86 -7.25
CA ASP A 83 -0.58 9.14 -7.14
C ASP A 83 -0.59 8.25 -5.91
N HIS A 84 -1.76 8.17 -5.29
CA HIS A 84 -1.95 7.61 -3.96
C HIS A 84 -3.00 6.50 -4.07
N PHE A 85 -2.66 5.29 -3.64
CA PHE A 85 -3.52 4.12 -3.70
C PHE A 85 -3.60 3.44 -2.34
N LYS A 86 -4.64 2.62 -2.15
CA LYS A 86 -4.86 1.84 -0.94
C LYS A 86 -4.95 0.37 -1.30
N ILE A 87 -4.10 -0.45 -0.69
CA ILE A 87 -4.08 -1.91 -0.87
C ILE A 87 -4.17 -2.63 0.47
N PHE A 88 -4.69 -3.84 0.47
CA PHE A 88 -4.86 -4.65 1.68
C PHE A 88 -4.11 -5.96 1.54
N PHE A 89 -3.20 -6.24 2.47
CA PHE A 89 -2.51 -7.53 2.57
C PHE A 89 -2.01 -7.77 4.00
N LYS A 90 -1.74 -9.02 4.36
CA LYS A 90 -1.48 -9.44 5.75
C LYS A 90 0.00 -9.45 6.11
N GLN A 91 0.82 -9.84 5.15
CA GLN A 91 2.25 -10.11 5.31
C GLN A 91 3.01 -8.81 5.60
N SER A 92 4.14 -8.92 6.28
CA SER A 92 4.96 -7.77 6.68
C SER A 92 6.47 -7.97 6.46
N ASP A 93 6.86 -9.18 6.08
CA ASP A 93 8.18 -9.64 5.69
C ASP A 93 8.49 -9.28 4.23
N ILE A 94 8.26 -8.02 3.86
CA ILE A 94 8.48 -7.54 2.49
C ILE A 94 9.97 -7.40 2.21
N VAL A 95 10.45 -8.07 1.15
CA VAL A 95 11.86 -8.06 0.75
C VAL A 95 12.13 -7.20 -0.49
N ASN A 96 11.14 -7.05 -1.38
CA ASN A 96 11.25 -6.20 -2.55
C ASN A 96 9.87 -5.88 -3.13
N MET A 97 9.84 -4.97 -4.11
CA MET A 97 8.68 -4.68 -4.93
C MET A 97 9.06 -4.59 -6.42
N GLY A 98 8.07 -4.79 -7.27
CA GLY A 98 8.20 -4.64 -8.71
C GLY A 98 6.98 -3.96 -9.31
N LEU A 99 7.20 -3.29 -10.44
CA LEU A 99 6.14 -2.66 -11.22
C LEU A 99 6.08 -3.28 -12.60
N PHE A 100 4.87 -3.37 -13.12
CA PHE A 100 4.61 -3.63 -14.52
C PHE A 100 3.31 -2.94 -14.92
N TRP A 101 3.14 -2.76 -16.22
CA TRP A 101 1.90 -2.25 -16.78
C TRP A 101 1.39 -3.19 -17.87
N TRP A 102 0.09 -3.18 -18.13
CA TRP A 102 -0.52 -3.99 -19.16
C TRP A 102 -1.10 -3.10 -20.25
N PRO A 103 -0.68 -3.26 -21.52
CA PRO A 103 -1.14 -2.40 -22.59
C PRO A 103 -2.65 -2.53 -22.81
N GLY A 104 -3.33 -1.39 -22.87
CA GLY A 104 -4.65 -1.25 -23.48
C GLY A 104 -4.55 -1.20 -25.01
N PHE A 105 -5.65 -0.83 -25.69
CA PHE A 105 -5.71 -0.77 -27.16
C PHE A 105 -4.94 0.40 -27.79
N SER A 106 -4.44 1.35 -27.01
CA SER A 106 -3.71 2.52 -27.51
C SER A 106 -2.24 2.21 -27.83
N LEU A 107 -1.76 2.72 -28.96
CA LEU A 107 -0.37 2.57 -29.41
C LEU A 107 0.56 3.54 -28.65
N SER A 108 1.78 3.09 -28.35
CA SER A 108 2.89 3.81 -27.69
C SER A 108 2.62 4.33 -26.27
N GLN A 109 2.36 3.41 -25.34
CA GLN A 109 2.42 3.74 -23.91
C GLN A 109 3.80 3.44 -23.34
N SER A 110 4.27 4.32 -22.46
CA SER A 110 5.53 4.16 -21.75
C SER A 110 5.40 4.78 -20.38
N TRP A 111 5.82 4.05 -19.34
CA TRP A 111 5.69 4.52 -17.97
C TRP A 111 7.08 4.63 -17.33
N CYS A 112 7.44 5.80 -16.81
CA CYS A 112 8.68 5.99 -16.06
C CYS A 112 8.35 6.32 -14.61
N VAL A 113 8.97 5.62 -13.67
CA VAL A 113 8.74 5.82 -12.23
C VAL A 113 10.04 6.19 -11.54
N ASN A 114 9.98 7.23 -10.70
CA ASN A 114 11.09 7.61 -9.83
C ASN A 114 11.18 6.68 -8.64
N TRP A 115 10.12 6.64 -7.83
CA TRP A 115 10.06 5.85 -6.60
C TRP A 115 8.63 5.47 -6.23
N VAL A 116 8.53 4.47 -5.36
CA VAL A 116 7.29 4.02 -4.73
C VAL A 116 7.50 3.99 -3.21
N LEU A 117 6.58 4.58 -2.47
CA LEU A 117 6.48 4.45 -1.03
C LEU A 117 5.30 3.55 -0.67
N LEU A 118 5.55 2.62 0.24
CA LEU A 118 4.54 1.73 0.80
C LEU A 118 4.51 1.96 2.30
N LEU A 119 3.43 2.54 2.81
CA LEU A 119 3.30 3.01 4.18
C LEU A 119 2.20 2.28 4.91
N ASN A 120 2.42 2.05 6.20
CA ASN A 120 1.41 1.53 7.10
C ASN A 120 1.53 2.21 8.46
N SER A 121 0.47 2.95 8.84
CA SER A 121 0.42 3.68 10.11
C SER A 121 0.38 2.75 11.32
N ASP A 122 -0.32 1.61 11.21
CA ASP A 122 -0.57 0.71 12.33
C ASP A 122 0.69 -0.04 12.78
N THR A 123 1.59 -0.28 11.84
CA THR A 123 2.88 -0.97 12.06
C THR A 123 4.08 -0.02 12.11
N GLU A 124 3.82 1.28 11.95
CA GLU A 124 4.83 2.32 11.78
C GLU A 124 5.91 1.98 10.73
N ALA A 125 5.54 1.19 9.72
CA ALA A 125 6.44 0.74 8.67
C ALA A 125 6.35 1.66 7.44
N CYS A 126 7.51 1.87 6.81
CA CYS A 126 7.58 2.44 5.48
C CYS A 126 8.60 1.66 4.63
N PHE A 127 8.24 1.37 3.39
CA PHE A 127 9.16 0.81 2.41
C PHE A 127 9.32 1.77 1.22
N GLU A 128 10.56 2.07 0.86
CA GLU A 128 10.93 2.91 -0.28
C GLU A 128 11.55 2.02 -1.37
N GLY A 129 10.86 1.89 -2.50
CA GLY A 129 11.38 1.28 -3.73
C GLY A 129 11.82 2.36 -4.70
N ILE A 130 13.12 2.44 -5.00
CA ILE A 130 13.66 3.37 -6.01
C ILE A 130 13.77 2.68 -7.36
N PHE A 131 13.18 3.27 -8.39
CA PHE A 131 13.16 2.74 -9.75
C PHE A 131 14.06 3.56 -10.67
N GLU A 132 13.77 4.87 -10.78
CA GLU A 132 14.46 5.85 -11.65
C GLU A 132 14.60 5.36 -13.12
N LYS A 133 13.62 4.60 -13.61
CA LYS A 133 13.66 3.93 -14.92
C LYS A 133 12.29 3.71 -15.54
N TRP A 134 12.31 3.39 -16.84
CA TRP A 134 11.14 2.96 -17.59
C TRP A 134 10.70 1.56 -17.14
N ILE A 135 9.40 1.42 -16.88
CA ILE A 135 8.76 0.19 -16.45
C ILE A 135 8.40 -0.65 -17.68
N LEU A 136 8.73 -1.94 -17.61
CA LEU A 136 8.42 -2.92 -18.63
C LEU A 136 6.96 -3.40 -18.55
N HIS A 137 6.41 -3.82 -19.70
CA HIS A 137 5.04 -4.33 -19.80
C HIS A 137 4.91 -5.83 -19.43
N TYR A 138 5.97 -6.45 -18.91
CA TYR A 138 5.99 -7.88 -18.56
C TYR A 138 5.67 -8.07 -17.08
N ARG A 139 4.77 -9.02 -16.80
CA ARG A 139 4.44 -9.43 -15.43
C ARG A 139 5.62 -10.14 -14.74
N ASP A 140 6.33 -10.99 -15.47
CA ASP A 140 7.38 -11.87 -14.94
C ASP A 140 8.57 -11.97 -15.93
N PRO A 141 9.76 -11.46 -15.57
CA PRO A 141 10.03 -10.66 -14.37
C PRO A 141 9.38 -9.27 -14.47
N PRO A 142 8.79 -8.75 -13.38
CA PRO A 142 8.41 -7.35 -13.36
C PRO A 142 9.67 -6.48 -13.34
N THR A 143 9.49 -5.19 -13.52
CA THR A 143 10.58 -4.24 -13.28
C THR A 143 10.80 -4.15 -11.78
N TYR A 144 11.89 -4.71 -11.25
CA TYR A 144 12.20 -4.62 -9.82
C TYR A 144 12.69 -3.23 -9.42
N ALA A 145 12.43 -2.83 -8.17
CA ALA A 145 13.10 -1.68 -7.58
C ALA A 145 14.63 -1.90 -7.60
N THR A 146 15.37 -0.90 -8.06
CA THR A 146 16.84 -0.93 -8.11
C THR A 146 17.43 -0.85 -6.70
N ARG A 147 16.76 -0.12 -5.82
CA ARG A 147 17.09 -0.03 -4.40
C ARG A 147 15.80 -0.15 -3.60
N PHE A 148 15.83 -0.89 -2.51
CA PHE A 148 14.66 -1.14 -1.67
C PHE A 148 15.04 -0.98 -0.21
N HIS A 149 14.29 -0.14 0.52
CA HIS A 149 14.65 0.27 1.86
C HIS A 149 13.47 0.19 2.80
N ARG A 150 13.70 -0.32 4.01
CA ARG A 150 12.75 -0.25 5.11
C ARG A 150 13.10 0.93 6.01
N LEU A 151 12.22 1.92 6.05
CA LEU A 151 12.33 3.15 6.83
C LEU A 151 11.29 3.14 7.96
N ARG A 152 11.41 4.09 8.90
CA ARG A 152 10.33 4.36 9.85
C ARG A 152 9.25 5.18 9.15
N TYR A 153 7.99 4.95 9.51
CA TYR A 153 6.86 5.71 8.97
C TYR A 153 7.07 7.24 9.03
N ALA A 154 7.57 7.74 10.17
CA ALA A 154 7.84 9.16 10.40
C ALA A 154 8.84 9.77 9.39
N ASP A 155 9.81 8.98 8.92
CA ASP A 155 10.86 9.46 8.00
C ASP A 155 10.31 9.60 6.56
N CYS A 156 9.27 8.85 6.20
CA CYS A 156 8.62 8.93 4.89
C CYS A 156 7.59 10.05 4.80
N VAL A 157 6.82 10.29 5.85
CA VAL A 157 5.79 11.35 5.87
C VAL A 157 6.36 12.74 6.12
N ARG A 158 7.55 12.83 6.73
CA ARG A 158 8.29 14.06 6.93
C ARG A 158 9.74 13.86 6.50
N PRO A 159 10.00 13.86 5.18
CA PRO A 159 11.35 13.76 4.69
C PRO A 159 12.18 14.89 5.31
N GLY A 160 13.37 14.53 5.80
CA GLY A 160 14.33 15.51 6.28
C GLY A 160 14.62 16.56 5.18
N PRO A 161 15.18 17.73 5.54
CA PRO A 161 15.58 18.73 4.55
C PRO A 161 16.50 18.10 3.48
N SER A 162 16.55 18.67 2.27
CA SER A 162 17.27 18.09 1.12
C SER A 162 18.77 17.83 1.35
N ASN A 163 19.36 18.48 2.34
CA ASN A 163 20.75 18.33 2.78
C ASN A 163 20.91 17.38 3.98
N ALA A 164 19.83 16.78 4.48
CA ALA A 164 19.90 15.84 5.58
C ALA A 164 20.68 14.61 5.11
N GLU A 165 21.57 14.13 5.98
CA GLU A 165 22.26 12.86 5.79
C GLU A 165 21.20 11.77 5.66
N ARG A 166 20.96 11.32 4.42
CA ARG A 166 20.04 10.21 4.14
C ARG A 166 20.68 9.01 4.80
N LYS A 167 20.24 8.67 6.03
CA LYS A 167 20.76 7.54 6.80
C LYS A 167 20.82 6.36 5.85
N THR A 168 22.05 5.93 5.55
CA THR A 168 22.31 4.89 4.58
C THR A 168 21.64 3.62 5.10
N TYR A 169 20.47 3.34 4.53
CA TYR A 169 19.84 2.04 4.37
C TYR A 169 20.38 0.95 5.30
N LEU A 170 20.03 1.08 6.58
CA LEU A 170 20.21 -0.02 7.52
C LEU A 170 19.04 -0.98 7.27
N ARG A 171 19.34 -2.26 7.03
CA ARG A 171 18.33 -3.31 7.13
C ARG A 171 17.68 -3.16 8.51
N TYR A 172 16.37 -3.35 8.63
CA TYR A 172 15.70 -3.16 9.94
C TYR A 172 16.36 -3.98 11.04
N ASP A 173 16.83 -5.18 10.70
CA ASP A 173 17.61 -6.04 11.60
C ASP A 173 18.89 -5.37 12.11
N ASP A 174 19.55 -4.57 11.26
CA ASP A 174 20.75 -3.81 11.64
C ASP A 174 20.40 -2.59 12.52
N ILE A 175 19.22 -2.00 12.35
CA ILE A 175 18.72 -0.93 13.23
C ILE A 175 18.45 -1.48 14.63
N VAL A 176 17.77 -2.63 14.73
CA VAL A 176 17.44 -3.29 16.01
C VAL A 176 18.72 -3.73 16.74
N ARG A 177 19.68 -4.30 15.99
CA ARG A 177 21.00 -4.66 16.52
C ARG A 177 21.78 -3.44 17.02
N ASN A 178 21.76 -2.33 16.29
CA ASN A 178 22.45 -1.10 16.71
C ASN A 178 21.75 -0.34 17.86
N SER A 179 20.45 -0.53 18.07
CA SER A 179 19.71 0.08 19.19
C SER A 179 19.76 -0.75 20.48
N GLY A 180 20.55 -1.84 20.51
CA GLY A 180 20.72 -2.69 21.69
C GLY A 180 19.53 -3.61 21.98
N GLY A 181 18.62 -3.78 21.02
CA GLY A 181 17.56 -4.77 21.10
C GLY A 181 18.13 -6.15 20.81
N THR A 182 18.03 -7.07 21.77
CA THR A 182 18.35 -8.48 21.53
C THR A 182 17.34 -9.06 20.55
N VAL A 183 17.79 -9.38 19.34
CA VAL A 183 17.05 -10.27 18.44
C VAL A 183 17.19 -11.66 19.06
N ASP A 184 16.08 -12.22 19.54
CA ASP A 184 16.03 -13.59 20.03
C ASP A 184 16.30 -14.51 18.84
N ASP A 185 17.56 -14.90 18.70
CA ASP A 185 18.02 -15.94 17.79
C ASP A 185 17.44 -17.26 18.32
N LYS A 186 16.25 -17.63 17.81
CA LYS A 186 15.76 -19.00 17.98
C LYS A 186 16.59 -19.86 17.04
N ASN A 187 17.63 -20.45 17.60
CA ASN A 187 18.32 -21.58 17.01
C ASN A 187 17.29 -22.67 16.71
N ASP A 188 17.03 -22.89 15.43
CA ASP A 188 16.43 -24.14 14.94
C ASP A 188 17.54 -25.21 14.92
N ASP A 189 17.87 -25.71 16.10
CA ASP A 189 18.46 -27.03 16.28
C ASP A 189 17.34 -27.93 16.79
N ASP A 190 16.81 -28.82 15.95
CA ASP A 190 16.27 -30.11 16.38
C ASP A 190 16.22 -31.08 15.18
N ASP A 191 16.77 -32.27 15.44
CA ASP A 191 16.94 -33.46 14.58
C ASP A 191 15.67 -33.97 13.87
#